data_AF-A0A8K0CZ21-F1
#
_entry.id   AF-A0A8K0CZ21-F1
#
_cell.length_a   1.000
_cell.length_b   1.000
_cell.length_c   1.000
_cell.angle_alpha   90.00
_cell.angle_beta   90.00
_cell.angle_gamma   90.00
#
_symmetry.space_group_name_H-M   'P 1'
#
loop_
_entity.id
_entity.type
_entity.pdbx_description
1 polymer ?
#
loop_
_entity_poly.entity_id
_entity_poly.type
_entity_poly.pdbx_seq_one_letter_code
_entity_poly.pdbx_strand_id
1 'polypeptide(L)'
;MSACDAFRTCDQSPRSIPRQRVRKTNRGTIDTAVYRKAENEHFKDSTKIRILAKKYNVCHVTLYRFIQKFKAGNTNAKVGYRCVNRVFTTKEETILHDYIIQCSKVYFGLVSTEVRKLAYEKKYLEKWDEDHMVGKEWYSGFLKRHPNLSLRSPQATSLSCASSFNEHNVNKSFDNLSKVIDRPNKIVAQKGIKQVGAVTSAERRRLVTVAVAINAQGRHTFFFIFPLKRYQDHMIREGPIGSACAGNATGWMQEAEFLLFLEHFKKQSKPTIDVKCLLLLDNHVSHVSIEALDYCKRNGIFGPFKK
;
A
#
# COMPACT_ATOMS: atom_id res chain seq x y z
N MET A 1 -24.35 28.55 2.18
CA MET A 1 -24.19 27.37 1.31
C MET A 1 -23.10 26.51 1.91
N SER A 2 -23.46 25.31 2.36
CA SER A 2 -22.65 24.43 3.19
C SER A 2 -21.48 23.82 2.41
N ALA A 3 -20.32 23.70 3.06
CA ALA A 3 -19.13 23.01 2.55
C ALA A 3 -19.35 21.48 2.32
N CYS A 4 -20.53 20.94 2.63
CA CYS A 4 -20.90 19.56 2.33
C CYS A 4 -21.12 19.25 0.84
N ASP A 5 -21.26 20.25 -0.03
CA ASP A 5 -21.52 20.01 -1.45
C ASP A 5 -20.25 19.85 -2.32
N ALA A 6 -19.05 20.09 -1.76
CA ALA A 6 -17.79 20.06 -2.51
C ALA A 6 -17.21 18.64 -2.74
N PHE A 7 -17.75 17.60 -2.09
CA PHE A 7 -17.32 16.20 -2.30
C PHE A 7 -18.17 15.44 -3.33
N ARG A 8 -19.09 16.10 -4.03
CA ARG A 8 -20.01 15.47 -5.01
C ARG A 8 -19.55 15.51 -6.46
N THR A 9 -18.34 15.95 -6.77
CA THR A 9 -17.76 15.77 -8.11
C THR A 9 -16.98 14.46 -8.16
N CYS A 10 -17.67 13.35 -7.86
CA CYS A 10 -17.26 12.07 -8.40
C CYS A 10 -17.32 12.24 -9.92
N ASP A 11 -16.16 12.29 -10.57
CA ASP A 11 -16.00 12.38 -12.01
C ASP A 11 -17.02 11.43 -12.70
N GLN A 12 -18.11 12.03 -13.19
CA GLN A 12 -19.13 11.35 -13.99
C GLN A 12 -18.71 11.33 -15.46
N SER A 13 -17.40 11.32 -15.74
CA SER A 13 -16.95 10.87 -17.05
C SER A 13 -17.56 9.48 -17.30
N PRO A 14 -18.22 9.25 -18.45
CA PRO A 14 -18.86 7.97 -18.73
C PRO A 14 -17.78 6.90 -18.58
N ARG A 15 -17.92 6.06 -17.54
CA ARG A 15 -17.03 4.94 -17.28
C ARG A 15 -16.97 4.14 -18.59
N SER A 16 -15.87 4.27 -19.34
CA SER A 16 -15.72 3.52 -20.57
C SER A 16 -15.79 2.06 -20.16
N ILE A 17 -16.90 1.41 -20.52
CA ILE A 17 -17.17 0.04 -20.13
C ILE A 17 -16.02 -0.76 -20.76
N PRO A 18 -15.18 -1.45 -19.95
CA PRO A 18 -14.06 -2.19 -20.49
C PRO A 18 -14.61 -3.13 -21.56
N ARG A 19 -14.08 -3.05 -22.78
CA ARG A 19 -14.64 -3.76 -23.95
C ARG A 19 -14.94 -5.22 -23.60
N GLN A 20 -16.20 -5.53 -23.34
CA GLN A 20 -16.60 -6.86 -22.92
C GLN A 20 -16.75 -7.72 -24.17
N ARG A 21 -15.65 -8.35 -24.58
CA ARG A 21 -15.66 -9.26 -25.72
C ARG A 21 -16.42 -10.53 -25.34
N VAL A 22 -17.66 -10.64 -25.79
CA VAL A 22 -18.42 -11.89 -25.73
C VAL A 22 -17.74 -12.91 -26.62
N ARG A 23 -17.50 -14.10 -26.06
CA ARG A 23 -16.86 -15.18 -26.79
C ARG A 23 -17.82 -15.72 -27.85
N LYS A 24 -17.40 -15.68 -29.12
CA LYS A 24 -18.19 -16.18 -30.26
C LYS A 24 -18.06 -17.68 -30.50
N THR A 25 -17.05 -18.35 -29.92
CA THR A 25 -16.78 -19.78 -30.19
C THR A 25 -16.38 -20.55 -28.94
N ASN A 26 -16.84 -21.79 -28.79
CA ASN A 26 -16.43 -22.69 -27.69
C ASN A 26 -15.08 -23.38 -27.94
N ARG A 27 -14.29 -22.92 -28.94
CA ARG A 27 -13.00 -23.55 -29.29
C ARG A 27 -11.97 -23.33 -28.19
N GLY A 28 -11.45 -24.40 -27.60
CA GLY A 28 -10.41 -24.32 -26.55
C GLY A 28 -10.94 -24.04 -25.14
N THR A 29 -12.21 -24.31 -24.86
CA THR A 29 -12.75 -24.43 -23.48
C THR A 29 -12.62 -25.84 -22.91
N ILE A 30 -12.47 -26.84 -23.77
CA ILE A 30 -12.39 -28.25 -23.39
C ILE A 30 -11.14 -28.48 -22.54
N ASP A 31 -11.32 -29.16 -21.41
CA ASP A 31 -10.24 -29.46 -20.47
C ASP A 31 -9.16 -30.35 -21.12
N THR A 32 -7.91 -30.06 -20.78
CA THR A 32 -6.71 -30.82 -21.13
C THR A 32 -6.79 -32.30 -20.74
N ALA A 33 -7.56 -32.66 -19.70
CA ALA A 33 -7.78 -34.04 -19.30
C ALA A 33 -8.49 -34.87 -20.40
N VAL A 34 -9.42 -34.27 -21.15
CA VAL A 34 -10.13 -34.95 -22.25
C VAL A 34 -9.16 -35.33 -23.38
N TYR A 35 -8.23 -34.42 -23.69
CA TYR A 35 -7.20 -34.69 -24.70
C TYR A 35 -6.21 -35.77 -24.26
N ARG A 36 -5.85 -35.81 -22.98
CA ARG A 36 -5.03 -36.92 -22.41
C ARG A 36 -5.74 -38.27 -22.49
N LYS A 37 -7.04 -38.32 -22.22
CA LYS A 37 -7.83 -39.56 -22.35
C LYS A 37 -7.85 -40.06 -23.80
N ALA A 38 -8.13 -39.16 -24.76
CA ALA A 38 -8.16 -39.50 -26.18
C ALA A 38 -6.79 -39.92 -26.73
N GLU A 39 -5.71 -39.32 -26.23
CA GLU A 39 -4.34 -39.68 -26.58
C GLU A 39 -3.94 -41.06 -26.05
N ASN A 40 -4.23 -41.36 -24.77
CA ASN A 40 -4.02 -42.70 -24.21
C ASN A 40 -4.77 -43.80 -24.98
N GLU A 41 -6.02 -43.54 -25.38
CA GLU A 41 -6.82 -44.48 -26.19
C GLU A 41 -6.24 -44.64 -27.61
N HIS A 42 -5.69 -43.58 -28.19
CA HIS A 42 -5.01 -43.64 -29.48
C HIS A 42 -3.75 -44.52 -29.44
N PHE A 43 -2.97 -44.45 -28.36
CA PHE A 43 -1.75 -45.24 -28.18
C PHE A 43 -2.03 -46.71 -27.81
N LYS A 44 -3.08 -46.99 -27.02
CA LYS A 44 -3.45 -48.36 -26.63
C LYS A 44 -4.15 -49.11 -27.76
N ASP A 45 -5.16 -48.50 -28.37
CA ASP A 45 -6.09 -49.20 -29.25
C ASP A 45 -5.82 -48.92 -30.74
N SER A 46 -4.80 -48.11 -31.06
CA SER A 46 -4.45 -47.68 -32.44
C SER A 46 -5.64 -47.11 -33.23
N THR A 47 -6.59 -46.49 -32.53
CA THR A 47 -7.84 -45.98 -33.12
C THR A 47 -7.59 -44.72 -33.94
N LYS A 48 -8.33 -44.54 -35.05
CA LYS A 48 -8.16 -43.37 -35.92
C LYS A 48 -8.58 -42.07 -35.20
N ILE A 49 -7.76 -41.02 -35.32
CA ILE A 49 -7.95 -39.71 -34.65
C ILE A 49 -9.34 -39.10 -34.93
N ARG A 50 -9.89 -39.25 -36.14
CA ARG A 50 -11.23 -38.73 -36.48
C ARG A 50 -12.36 -39.43 -35.73
N ILE A 51 -12.20 -40.71 -35.38
CA ILE A 51 -13.19 -41.48 -34.61
C ILE A 51 -13.15 -41.02 -33.15
N LEU A 52 -11.94 -40.93 -32.58
CA LEU A 52 -11.73 -40.39 -31.24
C LEU A 52 -12.24 -38.95 -31.11
N ALA A 53 -11.99 -38.12 -32.12
CA ALA A 53 -12.49 -36.75 -32.16
C ALA A 53 -14.02 -36.67 -32.07
N LYS A 54 -14.74 -37.58 -32.75
CA LYS A 54 -16.19 -37.70 -32.63
C LYS A 54 -16.61 -38.22 -31.25
N LYS A 55 -15.95 -39.27 -30.74
CA LYS A 55 -16.25 -39.89 -29.43
C LYS A 55 -16.12 -38.89 -28.28
N TYR A 56 -15.07 -38.09 -28.28
CA TYR A 56 -14.78 -37.10 -27.23
C TYR A 56 -15.34 -35.70 -27.55
N ASN A 57 -16.08 -35.56 -28.65
CA ASN A 57 -16.61 -34.28 -29.12
C ASN A 57 -15.56 -33.15 -29.18
N VAL A 58 -14.38 -33.47 -29.71
CA VAL A 58 -13.25 -32.53 -29.87
C VAL A 58 -12.93 -32.30 -31.34
N CYS A 59 -12.39 -31.12 -31.68
CA CYS A 59 -11.95 -30.87 -33.06
C CYS A 59 -10.76 -31.77 -33.41
N HIS A 60 -10.90 -32.55 -34.50
CA HIS A 60 -9.86 -33.51 -34.91
C HIS A 60 -8.49 -32.86 -35.18
N VAL A 61 -8.46 -31.61 -35.68
CA VAL A 61 -7.22 -30.86 -35.91
C VAL A 61 -6.55 -30.50 -34.58
N THR A 62 -7.33 -30.13 -33.57
CA THR A 62 -6.84 -29.80 -32.23
C THR A 62 -6.27 -31.03 -31.53
N LEU A 63 -6.96 -32.18 -31.64
CA LEU A 63 -6.50 -33.46 -31.12
C LEU A 63 -5.22 -33.93 -31.83
N TYR A 64 -5.16 -33.82 -33.16
CA TYR A 64 -3.96 -34.13 -33.94
C TYR A 64 -2.75 -33.28 -33.50
N ARG A 65 -2.92 -31.96 -33.38
CA ARG A 65 -1.85 -31.05 -32.88
C ARG A 65 -1.41 -31.39 -31.46
N PHE A 66 -2.31 -31.87 -30.62
CA PHE A 66 -1.99 -32.30 -29.26
C PHE A 66 -1.12 -33.56 -29.26
N ILE A 67 -1.52 -34.59 -29.99
CA ILE A 67 -0.77 -35.85 -30.12
C ILE A 67 0.62 -35.59 -30.72
N GLN A 68 0.74 -34.71 -31.72
CA GLN A 68 2.05 -34.39 -32.31
C GLN A 68 2.99 -33.68 -31.33
N LYS A 69 2.48 -32.83 -30.43
CA LYS A 69 3.30 -32.23 -29.37
C LYS A 69 3.79 -33.26 -28.36
N PHE A 70 2.96 -34.25 -28.04
CA PHE A 70 3.35 -35.37 -27.18
C PHE A 70 4.42 -36.24 -27.85
N LYS A 71 4.26 -36.56 -29.14
CA LYS A 71 5.29 -37.28 -29.93
C LYS A 71 6.62 -36.52 -29.99
N ALA A 72 6.59 -35.19 -29.98
CA ALA A 72 7.78 -34.34 -29.90
C ALA A 72 8.41 -34.24 -28.50
N GLY A 73 7.97 -35.04 -27.52
CA GLY A 73 8.53 -35.11 -26.16
C GLY A 73 7.94 -34.14 -25.14
N ASN A 74 6.88 -33.38 -25.49
CA ASN A 74 6.25 -32.43 -24.56
C ASN A 74 5.08 -33.08 -23.79
N THR A 75 5.40 -33.74 -22.68
CA THR A 75 4.44 -34.44 -21.79
C THR A 75 3.45 -33.51 -21.06
N ASN A 76 3.75 -32.21 -21.00
CA ASN A 76 2.89 -31.17 -20.42
C ASN A 76 2.28 -30.25 -21.49
N ALA A 77 2.03 -30.77 -22.70
CA ALA A 77 1.41 -30.01 -23.76
C ALA A 77 0.06 -29.44 -23.30
N LYS A 78 -0.09 -28.11 -23.41
CA LYS A 78 -1.36 -27.41 -23.20
C LYS A 78 -2.03 -27.14 -24.55
N VAL A 79 -3.35 -27.28 -24.56
CA VAL A 79 -4.21 -27.06 -25.73
C VAL A 79 -5.11 -25.86 -25.48
N GLY A 80 -5.36 -25.07 -26.52
CA GLY A 80 -6.19 -23.86 -26.42
C GLY A 80 -5.41 -22.56 -26.53
N TYR A 81 -6.13 -21.45 -26.42
CA TYR A 81 -5.57 -20.10 -26.49
C TYR A 81 -4.78 -19.80 -25.23
N ARG A 82 -3.53 -19.35 -25.41
CA ARG A 82 -2.71 -18.84 -24.30
C ARG A 82 -2.93 -17.34 -24.14
N CYS A 83 -2.91 -16.88 -22.90
CA CYS A 83 -2.88 -15.45 -22.59
C CYS A 83 -1.47 -14.93 -22.91
N VAL A 84 -1.25 -14.46 -24.14
CA VAL A 84 0.08 -14.03 -24.61
C VAL A 84 0.52 -12.68 -24.02
N ASN A 85 -0.42 -11.87 -23.53
CA ASN A 85 -0.17 -10.49 -23.09
C ASN A 85 -0.32 -10.30 -21.57
N ARG A 86 -0.07 -11.33 -20.75
CA ARG A 86 -0.15 -11.16 -19.29
C ARG A 86 1.15 -10.51 -18.80
N VAL A 87 1.04 -9.31 -18.24
CA VAL A 87 2.21 -8.53 -17.78
C VAL A 87 2.86 -9.15 -16.55
N PHE A 88 2.07 -9.56 -15.55
CA PHE A 88 2.57 -10.26 -14.36
C PHE A 88 2.45 -11.77 -14.51
N THR A 89 3.41 -12.49 -13.93
CA THR A 89 3.24 -13.93 -13.72
C THR A 89 2.19 -14.19 -12.64
N THR A 90 1.60 -15.39 -12.61
CA THR A 90 0.60 -15.74 -11.59
C THR A 90 1.14 -15.58 -10.17
N LYS A 91 2.44 -15.86 -9.96
CA LYS A 91 3.10 -15.71 -8.65
C LYS A 91 3.20 -14.24 -8.24
N GLU A 92 3.72 -13.39 -9.13
CA GLU A 92 3.83 -11.94 -8.88
C GLU A 92 2.46 -11.31 -8.61
N GLU A 93 1.45 -11.70 -9.39
CA GLU A 93 0.09 -11.19 -9.24
C GLU A 93 -0.53 -11.58 -7.89
N THR A 94 -0.19 -12.77 -7.38
CA THR A 94 -0.62 -13.23 -6.04
C THR A 94 0.05 -12.42 -4.93
N ILE A 95 1.34 -12.09 -5.05
CA ILE A 95 2.04 -11.26 -4.07
C ILE A 95 1.40 -9.87 -3.97
N LEU A 96 1.08 -9.25 -5.11
CA LEU A 96 0.41 -7.95 -5.13
C LEU A 96 -0.99 -8.02 -4.51
N HIS A 97 -1.75 -9.08 -4.82
CA HIS A 97 -3.05 -9.34 -4.21
C HIS A 97 -2.97 -9.46 -2.69
N ASP A 98 -2.02 -10.24 -2.17
CA ASP A 98 -1.87 -10.47 -0.74
C ASP A 98 -1.46 -9.19 -0.01
N TYR A 99 -0.63 -8.35 -0.66
CA TYR A 99 -0.29 -7.02 -0.15
C TYR A 99 -1.52 -6.11 -0.03
N ILE A 100 -2.38 -6.05 -1.06
CA ILE A 100 -3.60 -5.24 -1.03
C ILE A 100 -4.53 -5.68 0.10
N ILE A 101 -4.67 -7.00 0.30
CA ILE A 101 -5.45 -7.56 1.42
C ILE A 101 -4.83 -7.15 2.76
N GLN A 102 -3.51 -7.25 2.91
CA GLN A 102 -2.82 -6.81 4.13
C GLN A 102 -3.13 -5.34 4.41
N CYS A 103 -2.94 -4.43 3.44
CA CYS A 103 -3.25 -3.01 3.59
C CYS A 103 -4.71 -2.76 4.01
N SER A 104 -5.67 -3.47 3.40
CA SER A 104 -7.09 -3.35 3.79
C SER A 104 -7.36 -3.75 5.24
N LYS A 105 -6.66 -4.76 5.77
CA LYS A 105 -6.83 -5.19 7.16
C LYS A 105 -6.19 -4.23 8.18
N VAL A 106 -5.23 -3.42 7.73
CA VAL A 106 -4.63 -2.30 8.49
C VAL A 106 -5.57 -1.10 8.60
N TYR A 107 -6.76 -1.13 7.98
CA TYR A 107 -7.58 0.06 7.73
C TYR A 107 -6.90 1.10 6.82
N PHE A 108 -5.88 0.68 6.06
CA PHE A 108 -5.25 1.47 5.01
C PHE A 108 -5.74 0.98 3.64
N GLY A 109 -6.96 1.36 3.28
CA GLY A 109 -7.52 1.00 1.98
C GLY A 109 -6.80 1.72 0.85
N LEU A 110 -6.12 0.97 -0.03
CA LEU A 110 -5.45 1.55 -1.19
C LEU A 110 -6.46 1.99 -2.25
N VAL A 111 -6.32 3.21 -2.74
CA VAL A 111 -7.14 3.73 -3.83
C VAL A 111 -6.69 3.12 -5.16
N SER A 112 -7.60 3.07 -6.15
CA SER A 112 -7.29 2.52 -7.48
C SER A 112 -6.04 3.13 -8.13
N THR A 113 -5.76 4.40 -7.89
CA THR A 113 -4.56 5.10 -8.36
C THR A 113 -3.29 4.58 -7.70
N GLU A 114 -3.32 4.35 -6.38
CA GLU A 114 -2.18 3.83 -5.60
C GLU A 114 -1.84 2.40 -6.01
N VAL A 115 -2.85 1.54 -6.17
CA VAL A 115 -2.64 0.17 -6.66
C VAL A 115 -2.01 0.16 -8.06
N ARG A 116 -2.42 1.11 -8.93
CA ARG A 116 -1.86 1.26 -10.28
C ARG A 116 -0.41 1.78 -10.25
N LYS A 117 -0.04 2.62 -9.29
CA LYS A 117 1.35 3.08 -9.07
C LYS A 117 2.22 1.96 -8.52
N LEU A 118 1.75 1.25 -7.50
CA LEU A 118 2.46 0.09 -6.93
C LEU A 118 2.74 -1.00 -7.97
N ALA A 119 1.80 -1.24 -8.88
CA ALA A 119 2.01 -2.17 -9.98
C ALA A 119 3.08 -1.67 -10.98
N TYR A 120 3.15 -0.37 -11.24
CA TYR A 120 4.18 0.23 -12.11
C TYR A 120 5.58 0.10 -11.50
N GLU A 121 5.71 0.40 -10.19
CA GLU A 121 6.97 0.24 -9.46
C GLU A 121 7.46 -1.22 -9.45
N LYS A 122 6.55 -2.18 -9.33
CA LYS A 122 6.93 -3.61 -9.34
C LYS A 122 7.38 -4.11 -10.70
N LYS A 123 6.87 -3.54 -11.80
CA LYS A 123 7.25 -3.95 -13.15
C LYS A 123 7.12 -2.81 -14.14
N TYR A 124 8.27 -2.46 -14.71
CA TYR A 124 8.36 -1.42 -15.72
C TYR A 124 7.90 -1.93 -17.10
N LEU A 125 7.11 -1.10 -17.78
CA LEU A 125 6.73 -1.25 -19.20
C LEU A 125 6.72 0.15 -19.82
N GLU A 126 7.40 0.35 -20.95
CA GLU A 126 7.46 1.65 -21.65
C GLU A 126 6.07 2.25 -21.93
N LYS A 127 5.06 1.41 -22.15
CA LYS A 127 3.67 1.83 -22.38
C LYS A 127 2.98 2.49 -21.18
N TRP A 128 3.61 2.46 -20.00
CA TRP A 128 3.05 3.00 -18.75
C TRP A 128 3.73 4.30 -18.32
N ASP A 129 4.69 4.80 -19.10
CA ASP A 129 5.50 5.96 -18.75
C ASP A 129 4.77 7.29 -18.88
N GLU A 130 3.76 7.39 -19.75
CA GLU A 130 3.01 8.65 -19.91
C GLU A 130 2.34 9.08 -18.59
N ASP A 131 1.75 8.14 -17.86
CA ASP A 131 1.02 8.42 -16.61
C ASP A 131 1.77 8.02 -15.32
N HIS A 132 2.95 7.38 -15.46
CA HIS A 132 3.71 6.76 -14.35
C HIS A 132 2.83 5.81 -13.50
N MET A 133 1.87 5.16 -14.14
CA MET A 133 0.96 4.22 -13.51
C MET A 133 0.39 3.24 -14.53
N VAL A 134 0.02 2.05 -14.07
CA VAL A 134 -0.55 1.03 -14.93
C VAL A 134 -1.92 1.45 -15.47
N GLY A 135 -2.30 1.10 -16.71
CA GLY A 135 -3.60 1.49 -17.30
C GLY A 135 -4.85 0.93 -16.59
N LYS A 136 -5.99 1.64 -16.72
CA LYS A 136 -7.30 1.25 -16.13
C LYS A 136 -7.80 -0.13 -16.60
N GLU A 137 -7.48 -0.51 -17.84
CA GLU A 137 -7.83 -1.81 -18.43
C GLU A 137 -7.12 -2.97 -17.72
N TRP A 138 -5.84 -2.81 -17.40
CA TRP A 138 -5.11 -3.82 -16.63
C TRP A 138 -5.69 -3.98 -15.24
N TYR A 139 -6.01 -2.87 -14.55
CA TYR A 139 -6.61 -2.89 -13.21
C TYR A 139 -7.97 -3.59 -13.21
N SER A 140 -8.83 -3.29 -14.19
CA SER A 140 -10.11 -3.98 -14.37
C SER A 140 -9.93 -5.48 -14.64
N GLY A 141 -8.92 -5.86 -15.43
CA GLY A 141 -8.56 -7.25 -15.66
C GLY A 141 -8.04 -7.95 -14.40
N PHE A 142 -7.25 -7.26 -13.58
CA PHE A 142 -6.71 -7.75 -12.31
C PHE A 142 -7.84 -8.08 -11.33
N LEU A 143 -8.78 -7.16 -11.13
CA LEU A 143 -9.96 -7.40 -10.28
C LEU A 143 -10.82 -8.57 -10.79
N LYS A 144 -10.99 -8.73 -12.12
CA LYS A 144 -11.72 -9.89 -12.68
C LYS A 144 -11.02 -11.23 -12.41
N ARG A 145 -9.69 -11.24 -12.27
CA ARG A 145 -8.93 -12.46 -11.95
C ARG A 145 -8.91 -12.78 -10.46
N HIS A 146 -9.10 -11.76 -9.62
CA HIS A 146 -9.10 -11.86 -8.16
C HIS A 146 -10.47 -11.45 -7.59
N PRO A 147 -11.50 -12.32 -7.65
CA PRO A 147 -12.85 -11.99 -7.22
C PRO A 147 -12.97 -11.67 -5.71
N ASN A 148 -11.95 -12.02 -4.92
CA ASN A 148 -11.86 -11.67 -3.50
C ASN A 148 -11.60 -10.17 -3.26
N LEU A 149 -11.14 -9.45 -4.29
CA LEU A 149 -10.97 -8.00 -4.24
C LEU A 149 -12.20 -7.32 -4.85
N SER A 150 -12.81 -6.40 -4.11
CA SER A 150 -13.94 -5.61 -4.59
C SER A 150 -13.72 -4.13 -4.31
N LEU A 151 -14.16 -3.29 -5.23
CA LEU A 151 -14.23 -1.85 -5.00
C LEU A 151 -15.36 -1.59 -4.01
N ARG A 152 -15.02 -0.96 -2.88
CA ARG A 152 -15.97 -0.56 -1.84
C ARG A 152 -15.80 0.92 -1.55
N SER A 153 -16.91 1.59 -1.30
CA SER A 153 -16.87 2.92 -0.68
C SER A 153 -16.54 2.74 0.79
N PRO A 154 -15.59 3.51 1.36
CA PRO A 154 -15.33 3.47 2.78
C PRO A 154 -16.62 3.81 3.53
N GLN A 155 -16.98 2.99 4.52
CA GLN A 155 -18.13 3.28 5.35
C GLN A 155 -17.82 4.51 6.19
N ALA A 156 -18.69 5.52 6.17
CA ALA A 156 -18.58 6.65 7.08
C ALA A 156 -18.56 6.10 8.51
N THR A 157 -17.52 6.45 9.26
CA THR A 157 -17.37 6.09 10.68
C THR A 157 -18.66 6.46 11.41
N SER A 158 -19.08 5.64 12.39
CA SER A 158 -20.39 5.77 13.07
C SER A 158 -20.76 7.21 13.43
N LEU A 159 -22.06 7.53 13.45
CA LEU A 159 -22.57 8.88 13.74
C LEU A 159 -21.94 9.48 15.02
N SER A 160 -21.62 8.64 16.01
CA SER A 160 -20.94 9.03 17.26
C SER A 160 -19.47 9.46 17.07
N CYS A 161 -18.74 8.81 16.17
CA CYS A 161 -17.39 9.22 15.80
C CYS A 161 -17.44 10.46 14.90
N ALA A 162 -18.35 10.51 13.92
CA ALA A 162 -18.51 11.67 13.04
C ALA A 162 -18.97 12.93 13.79
N SER A 163 -19.83 12.79 14.80
CA SER A 163 -20.24 13.90 15.66
C SER A 163 -19.14 14.34 16.61
N SER A 164 -18.23 13.44 17.02
CA SER A 164 -17.06 13.79 17.83
C SER A 164 -15.96 14.44 16.97
N PHE A 165 -15.74 13.94 15.76
CA PHE A 165 -14.74 14.37 14.77
C PHE A 165 -15.32 15.37 13.75
N ASN A 166 -16.10 16.35 14.23
CA ASN A 166 -16.65 17.40 13.39
C ASN A 166 -15.72 18.64 13.36
N GLU A 167 -15.80 19.45 12.30
CA GLU A 167 -14.95 20.62 12.11
C GLU A 167 -14.96 21.56 13.33
N HIS A 168 -16.12 21.78 13.94
CA HIS A 168 -16.25 22.64 15.11
C HIS A 168 -15.47 22.10 16.33
N ASN A 169 -15.60 20.81 16.64
CA ASN A 169 -14.93 20.17 17.76
C ASN A 169 -13.42 20.09 17.55
N VAL A 170 -13.01 19.80 16.31
CA VAL A 170 -11.60 19.77 15.91
C VAL A 170 -11.00 21.17 16.04
N ASN A 171 -11.64 22.20 15.48
CA ASN A 171 -11.20 23.58 15.59
C ASN A 171 -11.14 24.03 17.06
N LYS A 172 -12.18 23.73 17.85
CA LYS A 172 -12.21 24.05 19.28
C LYS A 172 -11.08 23.37 20.06
N SER A 173 -10.74 22.13 19.70
CA SER A 173 -9.60 21.41 20.29
C SER A 173 -8.28 22.08 19.93
N PHE A 174 -8.07 22.45 18.67
CA PHE A 174 -6.86 23.16 18.23
C PHE A 174 -6.77 24.58 18.82
N ASP A 175 -7.87 25.31 18.92
CA ASP A 175 -7.94 26.62 19.58
C ASP A 175 -7.55 26.52 21.05
N ASN A 176 -8.05 25.51 21.75
CA ASN A 176 -7.69 25.27 23.15
C ASN A 176 -6.22 24.89 23.29
N LEU A 177 -5.69 24.08 22.37
CA LEU A 177 -4.28 23.70 22.35
C LEU A 177 -3.38 24.92 22.08
N SER A 178 -3.70 25.75 21.08
CA SER A 178 -3.00 27.01 20.81
C SER A 178 -3.04 27.91 22.05
N LYS A 179 -4.18 28.09 22.70
CA LYS A 179 -4.28 28.84 23.97
C LYS A 179 -3.42 28.28 25.10
N VAL A 180 -3.08 27.00 25.10
CA VAL A 180 -2.18 26.40 26.10
C VAL A 180 -0.72 26.57 25.71
N ILE A 181 -0.39 26.38 24.43
CA ILE A 181 0.97 26.54 23.89
C ILE A 181 1.40 28.02 23.92
N ASP A 182 0.50 28.92 23.56
CA ASP A 182 0.74 30.36 23.46
C ASP A 182 0.62 31.08 24.80
N ARG A 183 0.30 30.37 25.90
CA ARG A 183 0.38 30.96 27.25
C ARG A 183 1.85 31.28 27.52
N PRO A 184 2.24 32.57 27.59
CA PRO A 184 3.60 32.89 27.96
C PRO A 184 3.83 32.46 29.41
N ASN A 185 4.99 31.86 29.67
CA ASN A 185 5.44 31.65 31.05
C ASN A 185 5.46 33.01 31.76
N LYS A 186 5.08 33.03 33.05
CA LYS A 186 5.19 34.26 33.86
C LYS A 186 6.65 34.72 33.84
N ILE A 187 6.87 35.96 33.41
CA ILE A 187 8.20 36.55 33.27
C ILE A 187 8.46 37.41 34.51
N VAL A 188 9.65 37.29 35.09
CA VAL A 188 10.07 38.19 36.17
C VAL A 188 10.37 39.56 35.55
N ALA A 189 9.73 40.60 36.08
CA ALA A 189 9.93 41.98 35.64
C ALA A 189 9.94 42.94 36.83
N GLN A 190 10.44 44.15 36.62
CA GLN A 190 10.51 45.18 37.66
C GLN A 190 9.09 45.54 38.15
N LYS A 191 8.93 45.60 39.48
CA LYS A 191 7.65 45.93 40.14
C LYS A 191 7.17 47.31 39.67
N GLY A 192 5.96 47.38 39.10
CA GLY A 192 5.35 48.61 38.59
C GLY A 192 5.29 48.70 37.06
N ILE A 193 6.03 47.87 36.33
CA ILE A 193 5.96 47.80 34.87
C ILE A 193 4.81 46.89 34.44
N LYS A 194 3.89 47.41 33.61
CA LYS A 194 2.70 46.69 33.12
C LYS A 194 2.90 46.01 31.75
N GLN A 195 3.79 46.53 30.92
CA GLN A 195 4.10 45.95 29.61
C GLN A 195 5.51 45.38 29.62
N VAL A 196 5.61 44.06 29.44
CA VAL A 196 6.88 43.33 29.37
C VAL A 196 6.88 42.63 28.02
N GLY A 197 7.86 42.94 27.17
CA GLY A 197 8.03 42.27 25.90
C GLY A 197 8.38 40.80 26.12
N ALA A 198 7.66 39.89 25.45
CA ALA A 198 7.95 38.47 25.44
C ALA A 198 8.24 38.06 24.00
N VAL A 199 9.35 37.36 23.77
CA VAL A 199 9.63 36.76 22.45
C VAL A 199 8.57 35.70 22.19
N THR A 200 7.72 35.92 21.19
CA THR A 200 6.61 35.01 20.87
C THR A 200 7.08 33.88 19.95
N SER A 201 6.34 32.77 19.91
CA SER A 201 6.66 31.62 19.04
C SER A 201 6.77 32.02 17.56
N ALA A 202 5.96 33.00 17.12
CA ALA A 202 5.98 33.53 15.75
C ALA A 202 7.31 34.22 15.36
N GLU A 203 8.07 34.75 16.32
CA GLU A 203 9.39 35.35 16.08
C GLU A 203 10.51 34.30 15.99
N ARG A 204 10.27 33.07 16.48
CA ARG A 204 11.21 31.94 16.39
C ARG A 204 11.03 31.21 15.05
N ARG A 205 11.49 31.85 13.97
CA ARG A 205 11.30 31.50 12.54
C ARG A 205 11.71 30.08 12.07
N ARG A 206 12.06 29.13 12.96
CA ARG A 206 12.41 27.75 12.59
C ARG A 206 11.94 26.75 13.64
N LEU A 207 10.86 26.04 13.32
CA LEU A 207 10.36 24.93 14.11
C LEU A 207 11.19 23.67 13.80
N VAL A 208 11.53 22.91 14.83
CA VAL A 208 12.16 21.59 14.72
C VAL A 208 11.08 20.56 15.04
N THR A 209 10.90 19.56 14.17
CA THR A 209 9.93 18.49 14.41
C THR A 209 10.55 17.46 15.35
N VAL A 210 9.77 17.00 16.32
CA VAL A 210 10.20 15.96 17.27
C VAL A 210 9.24 14.79 17.18
N ALA A 211 9.77 13.61 16.87
CA ALA A 211 9.07 12.35 17.02
C ALA A 211 9.42 11.74 18.39
N VAL A 212 8.39 11.43 19.17
CA VAL A 212 8.53 10.87 20.52
C VAL A 212 7.77 9.55 20.58
N ALA A 213 8.45 8.48 20.98
CA ALA A 213 7.80 7.23 21.35
C ALA A 213 7.92 7.02 22.86
N ILE A 214 6.83 6.65 23.52
CA ILE A 214 6.76 6.42 24.96
C ILE A 214 6.20 5.02 25.20
N ASN A 215 6.83 4.26 26.10
CA ASN A 215 6.33 2.94 26.49
C ASN A 215 5.47 3.02 27.77
N ALA A 216 4.81 1.91 28.12
CA ALA A 216 3.95 1.84 29.32
C ALA A 216 4.70 2.07 30.65
N GLN A 217 6.02 1.93 30.67
CA GLN A 217 6.86 2.21 31.84
C GLN A 217 7.31 3.69 31.92
N GLY A 218 6.90 4.53 30.97
CA GLY A 218 7.31 5.94 30.89
C GLY A 218 8.69 6.17 30.30
N ARG A 219 9.36 5.14 29.75
CA ARG A 219 10.60 5.34 28.98
C ARG A 219 10.26 5.94 27.63
N HIS A 220 11.05 6.92 27.23
CA HIS A 220 10.83 7.70 26.02
C HIS A 220 12.02 7.56 25.06
N THR A 221 11.74 7.71 23.77
CA THR A 221 12.73 7.77 22.69
C THR A 221 12.48 9.06 21.91
N PHE A 222 13.52 9.88 21.76
CA PHE A 222 13.44 11.18 21.09
C PHE A 222 14.16 11.14 19.75
N PHE A 223 13.49 11.65 18.71
CA PHE A 223 14.06 11.79 17.38
C PHE A 223 13.75 13.16 16.80
N PHE A 224 14.79 13.92 16.46
CA PHE A 224 14.67 15.30 15.99
C PHE A 224 14.81 15.40 14.47
N ILE A 225 13.98 16.20 13.83
CA ILE A 225 14.06 16.49 12.39
C ILE A 225 14.28 17.98 12.21
N PHE A 226 15.48 18.33 11.76
CA PHE A 226 15.86 19.71 11.51
C PHE A 226 15.50 20.11 10.07
N PRO A 227 14.93 21.31 9.84
CA PRO A 227 14.67 21.84 8.51
C PRO A 227 15.98 22.32 7.84
N LEU A 228 16.91 21.40 7.59
CA LEU A 228 18.23 21.64 6.99
C LEU A 228 18.57 20.52 6.00
N LYS A 229 18.98 20.89 4.79
CA LYS A 229 19.54 19.93 3.81
C LYS A 229 20.87 19.31 4.27
N ARG A 230 21.63 20.02 5.11
CA ARG A 230 22.90 19.56 5.67
C ARG A 230 22.82 19.68 7.19
N TYR A 231 22.57 18.56 7.83
CA TYR A 231 22.64 18.42 9.27
C TYR A 231 24.10 18.19 9.72
N GLN A 232 24.41 18.50 10.98
CA GLN A 232 25.71 18.37 11.61
C GLN A 232 25.53 17.80 13.02
N ASP A 233 26.28 16.74 13.36
CA ASP A 233 26.09 15.96 14.61
C ASP A 233 26.15 16.80 15.89
N HIS A 234 26.87 17.92 15.87
CA HIS A 234 26.97 18.79 17.02
C HIS A 234 25.66 19.48 17.40
N MET A 235 24.66 19.50 16.52
CA MET A 235 23.37 20.16 16.77
C MET A 235 22.46 19.44 17.78
N ILE A 236 22.76 18.19 18.17
CA ILE A 236 22.08 17.52 19.30
C ILE A 236 22.94 17.35 20.56
N ARG A 237 24.12 17.98 20.63
CA ARG A 237 25.05 17.79 21.76
C ARG A 237 24.43 18.08 23.13
N GLU A 238 23.49 19.01 23.19
CA GLU A 238 22.75 19.36 24.42
C GLU A 238 21.31 18.81 24.43
N GLY A 239 21.00 17.89 23.51
CA GLY A 239 19.72 17.21 23.46
C GLY A 239 19.56 16.16 24.57
N PRO A 240 18.35 15.64 24.75
CA PRO A 240 18.09 14.53 25.68
C PRO A 240 19.02 13.34 25.41
N ILE A 241 19.50 12.70 26.47
CA ILE A 241 20.41 11.55 26.37
C ILE A 241 19.75 10.44 25.57
N GLY A 242 20.51 9.90 24.61
CA GLY A 242 20.03 8.83 23.74
C GLY A 242 19.05 9.30 22.67
N SER A 243 18.97 10.60 22.39
CA SER A 243 18.27 11.12 21.21
C SER A 243 19.05 10.85 19.92
N ALA A 244 18.31 10.76 18.82
CA ALA A 244 18.88 10.77 17.48
C ALA A 244 18.19 11.84 16.63
N CYS A 245 18.70 12.04 15.42
CA CYS A 245 18.25 13.13 14.57
C CYS A 245 18.45 12.83 13.09
N ALA A 246 17.69 13.55 12.27
CA ALA A 246 17.86 13.68 10.84
C ALA A 246 17.63 15.12 10.40
N GLY A 247 17.96 15.44 9.14
CA GLY A 247 17.70 16.75 8.57
C GLY A 247 17.19 16.61 7.14
N ASN A 248 16.12 17.34 6.84
CA ASN A 248 15.61 17.49 5.48
C ASN A 248 15.17 18.94 5.22
N ALA A 249 14.90 19.29 3.95
CA ALA A 249 14.60 20.67 3.59
C ALA A 249 13.29 21.20 4.21
N THR A 250 12.34 20.31 4.48
CA THR A 250 10.97 20.66 4.90
C THR A 250 10.82 20.72 6.42
N GLY A 251 11.67 20.00 7.16
CA GLY A 251 11.56 19.80 8.60
C GLY A 251 10.47 18.82 9.00
N TRP A 252 9.77 18.18 8.05
CA TRP A 252 8.67 17.24 8.31
C TRP A 252 9.14 15.78 8.23
N MET A 253 8.41 14.87 8.89
CA MET A 253 8.67 13.43 8.78
C MET A 253 8.33 12.93 7.37
N GLN A 254 9.32 12.39 6.65
CA GLN A 254 9.11 11.69 5.38
C GLN A 254 9.53 10.22 5.53
N GLU A 255 9.39 9.43 4.47
CA GLU A 255 9.63 7.99 4.48
C GLU A 255 11.08 7.64 4.89
N ALA A 256 12.06 8.39 4.40
CA ALA A 256 13.48 8.17 4.70
C ALA A 256 13.80 8.47 6.18
N GLU A 257 13.31 9.58 6.72
CA GLU A 257 13.51 9.91 8.13
C GLU A 257 12.76 8.96 9.06
N PHE A 258 11.61 8.44 8.62
CA PHE A 258 10.86 7.46 9.39
C PHE A 258 11.63 6.14 9.53
N LEU A 259 12.35 5.70 8.49
CA LEU A 259 13.25 4.54 8.59
C LEU A 259 14.38 4.77 9.60
N LEU A 260 15.02 5.95 9.57
CA LEU A 260 16.04 6.32 10.55
C LEU A 260 15.47 6.33 11.98
N PHE A 261 14.24 6.80 12.14
CA PHE A 261 13.52 6.71 13.41
C PHE A 261 13.31 5.26 13.85
N LEU A 262 12.90 4.36 12.95
CA LEU A 262 12.71 2.93 13.28
C LEU A 262 14.01 2.25 13.70
N GLU A 263 15.13 2.57 13.05
CA GLU A 263 16.45 2.08 13.45
C GLU A 263 16.83 2.54 14.86
N HIS A 264 16.61 3.82 15.13
CA HIS A 264 16.83 4.39 16.46
C HIS A 264 15.91 3.77 17.51
N PHE A 265 14.62 3.62 17.18
CA PHE A 265 13.62 2.99 18.03
C PHE A 265 14.00 1.55 18.37
N LYS A 266 14.48 0.77 17.40
CA LYS A 266 14.97 -0.60 17.62
C LYS A 266 16.17 -0.60 18.57
N LYS A 267 17.11 0.33 18.43
CA LYS A 267 18.30 0.42 19.30
C LYS A 267 17.91 0.64 20.77
N GLN A 268 16.87 1.42 21.02
CA GLN A 268 16.38 1.75 22.37
C GLN A 268 15.45 0.66 22.94
N SER A 269 14.45 0.22 22.17
CA SER A 269 13.43 -0.72 22.63
C SER A 269 13.85 -2.19 22.54
N LYS A 270 14.91 -2.50 21.77
CA LYS A 270 15.51 -3.84 21.57
C LYS A 270 14.48 -4.94 21.29
N PRO A 271 13.56 -4.76 20.33
CA PRO A 271 12.60 -5.77 19.95
C PRO A 271 13.32 -6.93 19.25
N THR A 272 12.77 -8.13 19.42
CA THR A 272 13.22 -9.35 18.73
C THR A 272 12.02 -10.10 18.17
N ILE A 273 12.26 -11.10 17.32
CA ILE A 273 11.18 -11.93 16.76
C ILE A 273 10.41 -12.66 17.86
N ASP A 274 11.12 -13.08 18.91
CA ASP A 274 10.55 -13.76 20.08
C ASP A 274 9.88 -12.77 21.05
N VAL A 275 10.52 -11.63 21.30
CA VAL A 275 10.01 -10.55 22.16
C VAL A 275 9.58 -9.36 21.32
N LYS A 276 8.33 -9.42 20.87
CA LYS A 276 7.73 -8.46 19.94
C LYS A 276 7.39 -7.14 20.63
N CYS A 277 7.52 -6.03 19.91
CA CYS A 277 7.15 -4.70 20.39
C CYS A 277 5.98 -4.13 19.58
N LEU A 278 4.96 -3.61 20.25
CA LEU A 278 3.83 -2.92 19.61
C LEU A 278 4.14 -1.42 19.50
N LEU A 279 4.21 -0.89 18.28
CA LEU A 279 4.42 0.52 17.96
C LEU A 279 3.12 1.13 17.42
N LEU A 280 2.44 1.95 18.23
CA LEU A 280 1.23 2.66 17.82
C LEU A 280 1.61 3.95 17.09
N LEU A 281 1.08 4.13 15.88
CA LEU A 281 1.36 5.26 15.01
C LEU A 281 0.06 5.85 14.50
N ASP A 282 0.09 7.13 14.14
CA ASP A 282 -0.96 7.70 13.30
C ASP A 282 -0.87 7.13 11.86
N ASN A 283 -1.90 7.36 11.06
CA ASN A 283 -2.01 6.80 9.71
C ASN A 283 -1.38 7.73 8.65
N HIS A 284 -0.26 8.38 8.97
CA HIS A 284 0.43 9.26 8.02
C HIS A 284 1.15 8.47 6.92
N VAL A 285 1.22 9.03 5.71
CA VAL A 285 1.76 8.37 4.50
C VAL A 285 3.21 7.88 4.70
N SER A 286 4.02 8.61 5.47
CA SER A 286 5.40 8.23 5.78
C SER A 286 5.54 6.89 6.50
N HIS A 287 4.48 6.42 7.18
CA HIS A 287 4.50 5.18 7.96
C HIS A 287 4.24 3.92 7.11
N VAL A 288 3.78 4.09 5.87
CA VAL A 288 3.28 3.01 5.01
C VAL A 288 4.29 2.62 3.93
N SER A 289 5.53 3.14 3.99
CA SER A 289 6.57 2.76 3.03
C SER A 289 6.89 1.26 3.14
N ILE A 290 7.09 0.63 1.98
CA ILE A 290 7.37 -0.82 1.89
C ILE A 290 8.61 -1.18 2.72
N GLU A 291 9.64 -0.34 2.63
CA GLU A 291 10.88 -0.52 3.37
C GLU A 291 10.66 -0.47 4.90
N ALA A 292 9.80 0.44 5.38
CA ALA A 292 9.51 0.55 6.80
C ALA A 292 8.73 -0.67 7.31
N LEU A 293 7.76 -1.15 6.52
CA LEU A 293 6.99 -2.35 6.84
C LEU A 293 7.89 -3.60 6.87
N ASP A 294 8.76 -3.76 5.89
CA ASP A 294 9.71 -4.87 5.82
C ASP A 294 10.77 -4.80 6.92
N TYR A 295 11.20 -3.59 7.29
CA TYR A 295 12.06 -3.38 8.46
C TYR A 295 11.36 -3.79 9.75
N CYS A 296 10.11 -3.38 9.97
CA CYS A 296 9.35 -3.73 11.16
C CYS A 296 9.17 -5.24 11.30
N LYS A 297 8.78 -5.92 10.20
CA LYS A 297 8.60 -7.38 10.16
C LYS A 297 9.87 -8.14 10.52
N ARG A 298 11.01 -7.75 9.95
CA ARG A 298 12.32 -8.41 10.22
C ARG A 298 12.80 -8.25 11.66
N ASN A 299 12.37 -7.19 12.34
CA ASN A 299 12.86 -6.81 13.66
C ASN A 299 11.86 -7.05 14.80
N GLY A 300 10.74 -7.75 14.55
CA GLY A 300 9.74 -8.04 15.58
C GLY A 300 8.98 -6.80 16.07
N ILE A 301 8.96 -5.73 15.28
CA ILE A 301 8.17 -4.52 15.55
C ILE A 301 6.82 -4.68 14.85
N PHE A 302 5.75 -4.58 15.62
CA PHE A 302 4.38 -4.68 15.13
C PHE A 302 3.73 -3.31 15.30
N GLY A 303 3.30 -2.69 14.21
CA GLY A 303 2.37 -1.56 14.31
C GLY A 303 0.92 -2.01 14.17
N PRO A 304 -0.06 -1.08 14.21
CA PRO A 304 -1.44 -1.34 13.77
C PRO A 304 -1.56 -1.75 12.28
N PHE A 305 -0.48 -2.18 11.64
CA PHE A 305 -0.43 -2.86 10.36
C PHE A 305 -1.00 -4.28 10.47
N LYS A 306 -2.30 -4.43 10.75
CA LYS A 306 -2.87 -5.72 11.14
C LYS A 306 -2.90 -6.79 10.02
N LYS A 307 -2.01 -7.78 10.20
CA LYS A 307 -2.07 -9.23 9.88
C LYS A 307 -2.84 -9.69 8.64
#